data_AF-A0A969Z9E5-F1
#
_entry.id   AF-A0A969Z9E5-F1
#
_cell.length_a   1.000
_cell.length_b   1.000
_cell.length_c   1.000
_cell.angle_alpha   90.00
_cell.angle_beta   90.00
_cell.angle_gamma   90.00
#
_symmetry.space_group_name_H-M   'P 1'
#
loop_
_entity.id
_entity.type
_entity.pdbx_description
1 polymer ?
#
loop_
_entity_poly.entity_id
_entity_poly.type
_entity_poly.pdbx_seq_one_letter_code
_entity_poly.pdbx_strand_id
1 'polypeptide(L)'
;MKNIKTTILITLLTLSLFLVVGCSSQRRMFSDFQKSDKIKIVTTTTMLKDLASQIGGDKTYVHSLMNPGVDPHTYAATKLDLDYLMAADLIITSGLHLEAQTGETIKRLTSRGLKVISVGDILIEKHNNNHEDDIYLLNLEEDNNLYDP
;
A
#
# COMPACT_ATOMS: atom_id res chain seq x y z
N MET A 1 -23.17 -0.89 50.04
CA MET A 1 -23.34 -0.06 48.82
C MET A 1 -22.26 1.01 48.61
N LYS A 2 -21.14 1.05 49.37
CA LYS A 2 -20.17 2.17 49.29
C LYS A 2 -19.05 2.01 48.24
N ASN A 3 -18.94 0.87 47.57
CA ASN A 3 -17.77 0.57 46.71
C ASN A 3 -18.08 0.62 45.21
N ILE A 4 -19.35 0.82 44.82
CA ILE A 4 -19.79 0.84 43.41
C ILE A 4 -19.15 1.99 42.62
N LYS A 5 -19.09 3.18 43.23
CA LYS A 5 -18.47 4.36 42.58
C LYS A 5 -16.98 4.14 42.33
N THR A 6 -16.30 3.47 43.27
CA THR A 6 -14.87 3.15 43.17
C THR A 6 -14.61 2.09 42.11
N THR A 7 -15.44 1.06 42.01
CA THR A 7 -15.34 0.04 40.94
C THR A 7 -15.55 0.64 39.56
N ILE A 8 -16.55 1.53 39.39
CA ILE A 8 -16.80 2.23 38.12
C ILE A 8 -15.62 3.13 37.73
N LEU A 9 -15.02 3.83 38.70
CA LEU A 9 -13.87 4.70 38.44
C LEU A 9 -12.64 3.91 37.97
N ILE A 10 -12.37 2.76 38.59
CA ILE A 10 -11.24 1.89 38.22
C ILE A 10 -11.44 1.31 36.82
N THR A 11 -12.64 0.82 36.49
CA THR A 11 -12.91 0.25 35.16
C THR A 11 -12.77 1.30 34.06
N LEU A 12 -13.26 2.52 34.28
CA LEU A 12 -13.15 3.63 33.31
C LEU A 12 -11.68 4.06 33.11
N LEU A 13 -10.89 4.07 34.18
CA LEU A 13 -9.46 4.37 34.11
C LEU A 13 -8.69 3.29 33.34
N THR A 14 -9.00 2.01 33.58
CA THR A 14 -8.37 0.89 32.84
C THR A 14 -8.75 0.87 31.36
N LEU A 15 -9.99 1.21 31.01
CA LEU A 15 -10.45 1.29 29.63
C LEU A 15 -9.78 2.44 28.86
N SER A 16 -9.62 3.60 29.53
CA SER A 16 -8.89 4.74 28.98
C SER A 16 -7.43 4.39 28.69
N LEU A 17 -6.77 3.65 29.58
CA LEU A 17 -5.39 3.22 29.38
C LEU A 17 -5.22 2.29 28.17
N PHE A 18 -6.19 1.40 27.92
CA PHE A 18 -6.18 0.49 26.76
C PHE A 18 -6.27 1.23 25.42
N LEU A 19 -7.07 2.30 25.34
CA LEU A 19 -7.26 3.07 24.10
C LEU A 19 -5.97 3.80 23.66
N VAL A 20 -5.14 4.24 24.61
CA VAL A 20 -3.88 4.95 24.31
C VAL A 20 -2.82 4.02 23.70
N VAL A 21 -2.81 2.74 24.07
CA VAL A 21 -1.81 1.77 23.58
C VAL A 21 -1.98 1.49 22.08
N GLY A 22 -3.21 1.46 21.58
CA GLY A 22 -3.51 1.16 20.18
C GLY A 22 -2.87 2.14 19.18
N CYS A 23 -2.96 3.44 19.45
CA CYS A 23 -2.41 4.47 18.55
C CYS A 23 -0.87 4.48 18.53
N SER A 24 -0.23 4.08 19.64
CA SER A 24 1.23 4.02 19.71
C SER A 24 1.85 2.94 18.81
N SER A 25 1.08 1.88 18.49
CA SER A 25 1.58 0.75 17.71
C SER A 25 1.93 1.12 16.27
N GLN A 26 1.03 1.83 15.59
CA GLN A 26 1.18 2.22 14.19
C GLN A 26 2.34 3.22 14.00
N ARG A 27 2.49 4.15 14.96
CA ARG A 27 3.59 5.11 14.98
C ARG A 27 4.94 4.42 15.25
N ARG A 28 4.97 3.41 16.12
CA ARG A 28 6.17 2.61 16.38
C ARG A 28 6.61 1.87 15.11
N MET A 29 5.67 1.23 14.41
CA MET A 29 5.96 0.52 13.16
C MET A 29 6.54 1.44 12.07
N PHE A 30 6.02 2.67 11.94
CA PHE A 30 6.60 3.66 11.02
C PHE A 30 8.00 4.11 11.46
N SER A 31 8.21 4.34 12.76
CA SER A 31 9.54 4.67 13.29
C SER A 31 10.55 3.55 13.02
N ASP A 32 10.15 2.29 13.18
CA ASP A 32 11.02 1.13 12.93
C ASP A 32 11.34 1.00 11.44
N PHE A 33 10.36 1.24 10.57
CA PHE A 33 10.57 1.32 9.12
C PHE A 33 11.56 2.44 8.75
N GLN A 34 11.32 3.66 9.22
CA GLN A 34 12.14 4.84 8.90
C GLN A 34 13.59 4.69 9.34
N LYS A 35 13.82 4.08 10.51
CA LYS A 35 15.16 3.86 11.09
C LYS A 35 15.84 2.58 10.62
N SER A 36 15.20 1.79 9.77
CA SER A 36 15.77 0.53 9.31
C SER A 36 16.96 0.76 8.38
N ASP A 37 18.04 0.03 8.62
CA ASP A 37 19.21 -0.03 7.73
C ASP A 37 18.96 -0.93 6.49
N LYS A 38 17.80 -1.61 6.44
CA LYS A 38 17.38 -2.43 5.30
C LYS A 38 16.90 -1.56 4.14
N ILE A 39 16.83 -2.15 2.94
CA ILE A 39 16.18 -1.50 1.79
C ILE A 39 14.70 -1.36 2.09
N LYS A 40 14.22 -0.13 2.20
CA LYS A 40 12.83 0.21 2.51
C LYS A 40 12.00 0.18 1.24
N ILE A 41 11.09 -0.77 1.15
CA ILE A 41 10.21 -0.96 0.01
C ILE A 41 8.78 -0.69 0.44
N VAL A 42 8.08 0.17 -0.29
CA VAL A 42 6.63 0.35 -0.14
C VAL A 42 5.93 -0.28 -1.34
N THR A 43 4.92 -1.10 -1.09
CA THR A 43 4.08 -1.68 -2.13
C THR A 43 2.65 -1.18 -2.00
N THR A 44 1.92 -1.13 -3.11
CA THR A 44 0.49 -0.75 -3.07
C THR A 44 -0.35 -1.86 -2.45
N THR A 45 -0.19 -3.09 -2.95
CA THR A 45 -0.97 -4.26 -2.53
C THR A 45 -0.16 -5.26 -1.70
N THR A 46 -0.87 -6.13 -0.98
CA THR A 46 -0.26 -7.21 -0.18
C THR A 46 0.37 -8.29 -1.05
N MET A 47 -0.13 -8.52 -2.27
CA MET A 47 0.45 -9.47 -3.23
C MET A 47 1.87 -9.04 -3.61
N LEU A 48 2.06 -7.75 -3.90
CA LEU A 48 3.37 -7.20 -4.20
C LEU A 48 4.28 -7.20 -2.97
N LYS A 49 3.72 -6.98 -1.77
CA LYS A 49 4.48 -7.11 -0.52
C LYS A 49 5.05 -8.50 -0.36
N ASP A 50 4.23 -9.53 -0.56
CA ASP A 50 4.65 -10.92 -0.44
C ASP A 50 5.77 -11.23 -1.45
N LEU A 51 5.57 -10.89 -2.73
CA LEU A 51 6.58 -11.04 -3.78
C LEU A 51 7.91 -10.34 -3.43
N ALA A 52 7.85 -9.06 -3.06
CA ALA A 52 9.05 -8.28 -2.73
C ALA A 52 9.74 -8.78 -1.46
N SER A 53 8.99 -9.32 -0.50
CA SER A 53 9.54 -9.91 0.72
C SER A 53 10.26 -11.23 0.41
N GLN A 54 9.69 -12.08 -0.44
CA GLN A 54 10.32 -13.33 -0.85
C GLN A 54 11.60 -13.11 -1.66
N ILE A 55 11.59 -12.15 -2.60
CA ILE A 55 12.76 -11.82 -3.42
C ILE A 55 13.84 -11.13 -2.58
N GLY A 56 13.44 -10.16 -1.75
CA GLY A 56 14.35 -9.34 -0.96
C GLY A 56 14.90 -10.02 0.30
N GLY A 57 14.18 -11.03 0.80
CA GLY A 57 14.56 -11.78 1.99
C GLY A 57 14.75 -10.90 3.22
N ASP A 58 15.82 -11.16 3.95
CA ASP A 58 16.18 -10.43 5.17
C ASP A 58 16.77 -9.04 4.92
N LYS A 59 17.10 -8.69 3.68
CA LYS A 59 17.73 -7.42 3.29
C LYS A 59 16.73 -6.28 3.08
N THR A 60 15.44 -6.60 2.99
CA THR A 60 14.38 -5.62 2.74
C THR A 60 13.48 -5.45 3.95
N TYR A 61 12.95 -4.24 4.11
CA TYR A 61 11.79 -3.98 4.95
C TYR A 61 10.66 -3.59 4.00
N VAL A 62 9.66 -4.45 3.87
CA VAL A 62 8.54 -4.24 2.94
C VAL A 62 7.26 -3.85 3.69
N HIS A 63 6.72 -2.67 3.37
CA HIS A 63 5.44 -2.16 3.88
C HIS A 63 4.41 -2.11 2.75
N SER A 64 3.19 -2.57 3.00
CA SER A 64 2.07 -2.48 2.05
C SER A 64 1.14 -1.36 2.49
N LEU A 65 0.76 -0.47 1.58
CA LEU A 65 -0.22 0.59 1.85
C LEU A 65 -1.61 0.00 2.12
N MET A 66 -2.00 -0.99 1.32
CA MET A 66 -3.30 -1.65 1.45
C MET A 66 -3.16 -2.89 2.33
N ASN A 67 -4.08 -3.02 3.28
CA ASN A 67 -4.28 -4.25 4.04
C ASN A 67 -5.09 -5.27 3.23
N PRO A 68 -5.10 -6.56 3.62
CA PRO A 68 -5.95 -7.56 2.98
C PRO A 68 -7.43 -7.10 2.94
N GLY A 69 -8.07 -7.26 1.78
CA GLY A 69 -9.48 -6.90 1.58
C GLY A 69 -9.74 -5.43 1.25
N VAL A 70 -8.71 -4.58 1.17
CA VAL A 70 -8.85 -3.21 0.66
C VAL A 70 -8.86 -3.24 -0.88
N ASP A 71 -9.86 -2.59 -1.47
CA ASP A 71 -9.99 -2.45 -2.92
C ASP A 71 -8.99 -1.40 -3.47
N PRO A 72 -8.10 -1.77 -4.41
CA PRO A 72 -7.11 -0.84 -4.95
C PRO A 72 -7.70 0.26 -5.82
N HIS A 73 -8.88 0.07 -6.42
CA HIS A 73 -9.49 1.05 -7.32
C HIS A 73 -10.02 2.28 -6.57
N THR A 74 -10.54 2.05 -5.36
CA THR A 74 -11.14 3.09 -4.51
C THR A 74 -10.22 3.56 -3.37
N TYR A 75 -9.02 2.99 -3.26
CA TYR A 75 -8.10 3.32 -2.17
C TYR A 75 -7.51 4.73 -2.31
N ALA A 76 -7.64 5.51 -1.23
CA ALA A 76 -7.04 6.81 -1.07
C ALA A 76 -5.93 6.79 -0.01
N ALA A 77 -4.70 7.13 -0.40
CA ALA A 77 -3.57 7.22 0.52
C ALA A 77 -3.83 8.21 1.66
N THR A 78 -3.61 7.75 2.89
CA THR A 78 -3.67 8.59 4.09
C THR A 78 -2.37 9.40 4.26
N LYS A 79 -2.36 10.29 5.26
CA LYS A 79 -1.14 11.03 5.62
C LYS A 79 0.01 10.10 6.01
N LEU A 80 -0.28 9.04 6.75
CA LEU A 80 0.75 8.09 7.17
C LEU A 80 1.31 7.31 5.96
N ASP A 81 0.45 6.96 5.01
CA ASP A 81 0.86 6.28 3.77
C ASP A 81 1.82 7.15 2.97
N LEU A 82 1.55 8.46 2.91
CA LEU A 82 2.46 9.42 2.30
C LEU A 82 3.81 9.49 3.03
N ASP A 83 3.81 9.41 4.36
CA ASP A 83 5.05 9.40 5.14
C ASP A 83 5.87 8.13 4.87
N TYR A 84 5.23 6.96 4.72
CA TYR A 84 5.89 5.72 4.27
C TYR A 84 6.46 5.87 2.87
N LEU A 85 5.67 6.37 1.93
CA LEU A 85 6.11 6.57 0.55
C LEU A 85 7.31 7.51 0.46
N MET A 86 7.31 8.62 1.22
CA MET A 86 8.43 9.56 1.26
C MET A 86 9.70 8.98 1.91
N ALA A 87 9.56 8.02 2.82
CA ALA A 87 10.68 7.34 3.48
C ALA A 87 11.19 6.12 2.70
N ALA A 88 10.54 5.71 1.61
CA ALA A 88 10.88 4.51 0.86
C ALA A 88 12.11 4.73 -0.05
N ASP A 89 12.95 3.71 -0.16
CA ASP A 89 14.03 3.65 -1.15
C ASP A 89 13.49 3.17 -2.51
N LEU A 90 12.39 2.41 -2.50
CA LEU A 90 11.70 1.90 -3.69
C LEU A 90 10.19 1.78 -3.44
N ILE A 91 9.39 2.20 -4.41
CA ILE A 91 7.94 1.99 -4.44
C ILE A 91 7.60 0.99 -5.56
N ILE A 92 6.76 0.01 -5.27
CA ILE A 92 6.31 -1.00 -6.25
C ILE A 92 4.78 -0.94 -6.37
N THR A 93 4.28 -0.72 -7.57
CA THR A 93 2.86 -0.67 -7.91
C THR A 93 2.48 -1.79 -8.86
N SER A 94 1.21 -2.16 -8.90
CA SER A 94 0.71 -3.12 -9.89
C SER A 94 0.71 -2.48 -11.27
N GLY A 95 0.30 -1.21 -11.38
CA GLY A 95 0.22 -0.50 -12.66
C GLY A 95 -1.11 -0.72 -13.37
N LEU A 96 -1.15 -0.40 -14.67
CA LEU A 96 -2.32 -0.65 -15.53
C LEU A 96 -3.64 -0.09 -14.97
N HIS A 97 -3.59 1.13 -14.41
CA HIS A 97 -4.72 1.81 -13.78
C HIS A 97 -5.33 1.11 -12.55
N LEU A 98 -4.71 0.07 -11.98
CA LEU A 98 -5.25 -0.61 -10.81
C LEU A 98 -5.40 0.34 -9.61
N GLU A 99 -4.41 1.19 -9.34
CA GLU A 99 -4.43 2.13 -8.22
C GLU A 99 -4.99 3.51 -8.58
N ALA A 100 -6.14 3.58 -9.26
CA ALA A 100 -6.68 4.79 -9.90
C ALA A 100 -6.57 6.08 -9.04
N GLN A 101 -7.08 6.09 -7.81
CA GLN A 101 -7.07 7.30 -6.97
C GLN A 101 -5.69 7.61 -6.37
N THR A 102 -4.92 6.60 -5.96
CA THR A 102 -3.60 6.79 -5.35
C THR A 102 -2.48 6.95 -6.39
N GLY A 103 -2.71 6.52 -7.63
CA GLY A 103 -1.76 6.54 -8.74
C GLY A 103 -1.27 7.94 -9.08
N GLU A 104 -2.15 8.95 -9.04
CA GLU A 104 -1.75 10.36 -9.23
C GLU A 104 -0.80 10.85 -8.12
N THR A 105 -1.03 10.41 -6.87
CA THR A 105 -0.12 10.73 -5.75
C THR A 105 1.25 10.09 -5.98
N ILE A 106 1.29 8.82 -6.38
CA ILE A 106 2.53 8.10 -6.66
C ILE A 106 3.26 8.76 -7.84
N LYS A 107 2.56 9.13 -8.91
CA LYS A 107 3.14 9.83 -10.07
C LYS A 107 3.81 11.14 -9.67
N ARG A 108 3.20 11.91 -8.78
CA ARG A 108 3.81 13.15 -8.23
C ARG A 108 5.06 12.87 -7.43
N LEU A 109 5.12 11.75 -6.71
CA LEU A 109 6.33 11.34 -5.97
C LEU A 109 7.44 10.90 -6.93
N THR A 110 7.12 10.19 -8.01
CA THR A 110 8.08 9.87 -9.08
C THR A 110 8.71 11.14 -9.64
N SER A 111 7.90 12.17 -9.92
CA SER A 111 8.38 13.48 -10.39
C SER A 111 9.29 14.21 -9.38
N ARG A 112 9.28 13.81 -8.10
CA ARG A 112 10.17 14.32 -7.05
C ARG A 112 11.46 13.49 -6.89
N GLY A 113 11.68 12.51 -7.77
CA GLY A 113 12.88 11.69 -7.81
C GLY A 113 12.80 10.39 -7.02
N LEU A 114 11.63 10.02 -6.49
CA LEU A 114 11.46 8.71 -5.86
C LEU A 114 11.47 7.60 -6.92
N LYS A 115 12.11 6.48 -6.59
CA LYS A 115 12.16 5.32 -7.48
C LYS A 115 10.84 4.55 -7.40
N VAL A 116 10.12 4.51 -8.51
CA VAL A 116 8.84 3.78 -8.64
C VAL A 116 8.96 2.73 -9.74
N ILE A 117 8.50 1.53 -9.46
CA ILE A 117 8.39 0.41 -10.41
C ILE A 117 6.92 0.04 -10.54
N SER A 118 6.42 0.06 -11.77
CA SER A 118 5.08 -0.41 -12.11
C SER A 118 5.21 -1.76 -12.81
N VAL A 119 4.77 -2.84 -12.15
CA VAL A 119 5.02 -4.20 -12.62
C VAL A 119 4.31 -4.48 -13.94
N GLY A 120 3.02 -4.11 -14.04
CA GLY A 120 2.23 -4.32 -15.25
C GLY A 120 2.75 -3.52 -16.44
N ASP A 121 3.20 -2.28 -16.24
CA ASP A 121 3.73 -1.45 -17.32
C ASP A 121 5.03 -2.05 -17.89
N ILE A 122 5.90 -2.58 -17.02
CA ILE A 122 7.13 -3.29 -17.44
C ILE A 122 6.79 -4.56 -18.21
N LEU A 123 5.75 -5.30 -17.80
CA LEU A 123 5.33 -6.50 -18.52
C LEU A 123 4.81 -6.18 -19.91
N ILE A 124 4.03 -5.10 -20.08
CA ILE A 124 3.57 -4.64 -21.40
C ILE A 124 4.75 -4.20 -22.26
N GLU A 125 5.65 -3.37 -21.72
CA GLU A 125 6.84 -2.92 -22.46
C GLU A 125 7.67 -4.12 -22.92
N LYS A 126 7.91 -5.08 -22.02
CA LYS A 126 8.63 -6.30 -22.34
C LYS A 126 7.89 -7.18 -23.35
N HIS A 127 6.56 -7.23 -23.31
CA HIS A 127 5.77 -7.98 -24.28
C HIS A 127 5.88 -7.34 -25.68
N ASN A 128 5.66 -6.02 -25.77
CA ASN A 128 5.74 -5.26 -27.02
C ASN A 128 7.14 -5.34 -27.66
N ASN A 129 8.19 -5.44 -26.83
CA ASN A 129 9.55 -5.59 -27.30
C ASN A 129 9.93 -7.04 -27.68
N ASN A 130 9.12 -8.06 -27.34
CA ASN A 130 9.45 -9.48 -27.50
C ASN A 130 8.54 -10.25 -28.47
N HIS A 131 7.44 -9.69 -28.99
CA HIS A 131 6.56 -10.40 -29.92
C HIS A 131 6.15 -9.55 -31.12
N GLU A 132 6.81 -9.83 -32.25
CA GLU A 132 6.14 -9.90 -33.55
C GLU A 132 5.18 -11.11 -33.65
N ASP A 133 5.11 -12.03 -32.68
CA ASP A 133 4.27 -13.23 -32.81
C ASP A 133 3.46 -13.55 -31.54
N ASP A 134 2.14 -13.43 -31.65
CA ASP A 134 1.08 -14.11 -30.90
C ASP A 134 1.02 -13.99 -29.37
N ILE A 135 0.03 -13.24 -28.84
CA ILE A 135 -1.13 -13.74 -28.05
C ILE A 135 -2.19 -12.62 -27.93
N TYR A 136 -3.45 -13.00 -28.19
CA TYR A 136 -4.71 -12.27 -27.95
C TYR A 136 -4.84 -11.73 -26.52
N LEU A 137 -4.27 -10.56 -26.22
CA LEU A 137 -4.72 -9.77 -25.08
C LEU A 137 -5.94 -8.99 -25.52
N LEU A 138 -7.11 -9.43 -25.03
CA LEU A 138 -8.37 -8.71 -24.92
C LEU A 138 -8.30 -7.29 -25.50
N ASN A 139 -8.57 -7.18 -26.79
CA ASN A 139 -9.16 -5.97 -27.35
C ASN A 139 -10.50 -5.81 -26.62
N LEU A 140 -10.48 -5.16 -25.46
CA LEU A 140 -11.60 -4.35 -25.02
C LEU A 140 -11.63 -3.16 -25.97
N GLU A 141 -12.05 -3.43 -27.21
CA GLU A 141 -12.79 -2.42 -27.95
C GLU A 141 -13.92 -2.01 -27.01
N GLU A 142 -13.95 -0.72 -26.69
CA GLU A 142 -15.08 -0.08 -26.04
C GLU A 142 -16.34 -0.38 -26.86
N ASP A 143 -17.05 -1.46 -26.52
CA ASP A 143 -18.47 -1.59 -26.85
C ASP A 143 -19.22 -0.57 -26.00
N ASN A 144 -19.19 0.68 -26.46
CA ASN A 144 -19.97 1.80 -25.97
C ASN A 144 -21.46 1.67 -26.35
N ASN A 145 -22.06 0.47 -26.32
CA ASN A 145 -23.48 0.35 -26.61
C ASN A 145 -24.23 -0.88 -26.04
N LEU A 146 -24.08 -1.19 -24.75
CA LEU A 146 -25.01 -2.13 -24.12
C LEU A 146 -25.31 -1.87 -22.64
N TYR A 147 -25.89 -0.70 -22.33
CA TYR A 147 -26.77 -0.54 -21.18
C TYR A 147 -27.75 0.63 -21.40
N ASP A 148 -28.95 0.31 -21.89
CA ASP A 148 -30.17 1.12 -21.76
C ASP A 148 -31.02 0.41 -20.68
N PRO A 149 -31.41 1.07 -19.57
CA PRO A 149 -31.96 0.44 -18.36
C PRO A 149 -33.28 -0.32 -18.53
#